data_AF-A0A3C1B9H1-F1
#
_entry.id   AF-A0A3C1B9H1-F1
#
_cell.length_a   1.000
_cell.length_b   1.000
_cell.length_c   1.000
_cell.angle_alpha   90.00
_cell.angle_beta   90.00
_cell.angle_gamma   90.00
#
_symmetry.space_group_name_H-M   'P 1'
#
loop_
_entity.id
_entity.type
_entity.pdbx_description
1 polymer ?
#
loop_
_entity_poly.entity_id
_entity_poly.type
_entity_poly.pdbx_seq_one_letter_code
_entity_poly.pdbx_strand_id
1 'polypeptide(L)'
;MTNFTLEPNQVEPGDKLVKLMGWSCLSFLLAFLINNFLNIYFGLPSALAVLAGTASNLFVPGSIYLITFAAMTYFFVYKSDNTLRDQAQNLHSLNKFLIRWFFFSILFVGIVDVTLAFLRVEKLLPLFFHEEVIGSFNKPIFVGLYIHMPIVFVAFVTSFFSKTLGFTWLALMIVLAELLIVITRFVFSYEQPFMADLVRYWYAGLFLFASAYTLYDEGHVRVDIVYAGLTERTQGLLNAFGCWVLGVSTGLTIVIIAFNGKFSIINKPLLSFEVSQTGTVGMFIKYQLAVFLGIFGITMIVQFISYFFESYSDFKGTGKKRTAGQSVAH
;
A
#
# COMPACT_ATOMS: atom_id res chain seq x y z
N MET A 1 27.73 33.64 11.20
CA MET A 1 26.28 33.66 11.48
C MET A 1 25.60 34.40 10.33
N THR A 2 25.28 33.69 9.26
CA THR A 2 24.49 34.25 8.14
C THR A 2 23.02 34.09 8.49
N ASN A 3 22.34 35.22 8.71
CA ASN A 3 20.90 35.26 8.94
C ASN A 3 20.17 34.71 7.71
N PHE A 4 19.74 33.45 7.78
CA PHE A 4 18.71 32.93 6.88
C PHE A 4 17.39 33.57 7.29
N THR A 5 17.07 34.71 6.69
CA THR A 5 15.70 35.22 6.69
C THR A 5 14.83 34.20 5.97
N LEU A 6 14.00 33.49 6.73
CA LEU A 6 13.00 32.56 6.20
C LEU A 6 12.01 33.36 5.36
N GLU A 7 12.13 33.26 4.03
CA GLU A 7 11.14 33.84 3.13
C GLU A 7 9.78 33.15 3.32
N PRO A 8 8.66 33.89 3.22
CA PRO A 8 7.32 33.31 3.30
C PRO A 8 7.14 32.20 2.26
N ASN A 9 6.29 31.22 2.59
CA ASN A 9 5.87 30.11 1.72
C ASN A 9 5.22 30.64 0.41
N GLN A 10 6.04 31.06 -0.55
CA GLN A 10 5.59 31.50 -1.87
C GLN A 10 5.90 30.41 -2.90
N VAL A 11 4.95 30.17 -3.81
CA VAL A 11 5.12 29.22 -4.90
C VAL A 11 6.07 29.82 -5.93
N GLU A 12 7.29 29.29 -6.02
CA GLU A 12 8.27 29.75 -6.97
C GLU A 12 8.05 29.13 -8.37
N PRO A 13 8.51 29.77 -9.46
CA PRO A 13 8.41 29.22 -10.81
C PRO A 13 9.02 27.80 -10.94
N GLY A 14 10.13 27.54 -10.23
CA GLY A 14 10.80 26.24 -10.20
C GLY A 14 9.99 25.13 -9.52
N ASP A 15 9.04 25.47 -8.64
CA ASP A 15 8.20 24.47 -7.96
C ASP A 15 7.23 23.83 -8.93
N LYS A 16 6.81 24.53 -9.99
CA LYS A 16 5.90 23.99 -11.00
C LYS A 16 6.51 22.80 -11.74
N LEU A 17 7.81 22.84 -12.04
CA LEU A 17 8.51 21.72 -12.68
C LEU A 17 8.59 20.49 -11.75
N VAL A 18 8.91 20.72 -10.47
CA VAL A 18 8.99 19.63 -9.48
C VAL A 18 7.61 19.02 -9.22
N LYS A 19 6.57 19.85 -9.08
CA LYS A 19 5.17 19.39 -9.00
C LYS A 19 4.81 18.58 -10.25
N LEU A 20 5.12 19.07 -11.45
CA LEU A 20 4.87 18.35 -12.70
C LEU A 20 5.55 16.98 -12.71
N MET A 21 6.81 16.89 -12.30
CA MET A 21 7.51 15.61 -12.19
C MET A 21 6.78 14.65 -11.24
N GLY A 22 6.52 15.04 -9.99
CA GLY A 22 5.86 14.16 -9.02
C GLY A 22 4.45 13.73 -9.45
N TRP A 23 3.62 14.67 -9.92
CA TRP A 23 2.26 14.37 -10.36
C TRP A 23 2.20 13.62 -11.69
N SER A 24 3.20 13.75 -12.57
CA SER A 24 3.33 12.89 -13.76
C SER A 24 3.54 11.43 -13.38
N CYS A 25 4.34 11.16 -12.34
CA CYS A 25 4.55 9.80 -11.85
C CYS A 25 3.27 9.23 -11.22
N LEU A 26 2.59 10.00 -10.36
CA LEU A 26 1.32 9.56 -9.74
C LEU A 26 0.19 9.38 -10.77
N SER A 27 0.13 10.23 -11.79
CA SER A 27 -0.86 10.09 -12.87
C SER A 27 -0.60 8.87 -13.75
N PHE A 28 0.68 8.56 -14.03
CA PHE A 28 1.06 7.31 -14.67
C PHE A 28 0.65 6.10 -13.83
N LEU A 29 0.95 6.11 -12.52
CA LEU A 29 0.57 5.04 -11.60
C LEU A 29 -0.95 4.82 -11.61
N LEU A 30 -1.73 5.89 -11.48
CA LEU A 30 -3.19 5.82 -11.49
C LEU A 30 -3.74 5.30 -12.82
N ALA A 31 -3.26 5.82 -13.95
CA ALA A 31 -3.67 5.34 -15.28
C ALA A 31 -3.31 3.87 -15.49
N PHE A 32 -2.12 3.45 -15.05
CA PHE A 32 -1.68 2.07 -15.15
C PHE A 32 -2.61 1.14 -14.37
N LEU A 33 -2.98 1.49 -13.14
CA LEU A 33 -3.91 0.69 -12.34
C LEU A 33 -5.32 0.65 -12.95
N ILE A 34 -5.84 1.77 -13.46
CA ILE A 34 -7.13 1.83 -14.16
C ILE A 34 -7.10 0.97 -15.42
N ASN A 35 -6.08 1.12 -16.26
CA ASN A 35 -5.95 0.34 -17.49
C ASN A 35 -5.78 -1.16 -17.18
N ASN A 36 -5.08 -1.52 -16.10
CA ASN A 36 -4.94 -2.89 -15.65
C ASN A 36 -6.28 -3.49 -15.22
N PHE A 37 -7.04 -2.77 -14.39
CA PHE A 37 -8.39 -3.17 -13.99
C PHE A 37 -9.30 -3.39 -15.22
N LEU A 38 -9.29 -2.44 -16.15
CA LEU A 38 -10.06 -2.54 -17.39
C LEU A 38 -9.61 -3.70 -18.29
N ASN A 39 -8.32 -4.01 -18.34
CA ASN A 39 -7.80 -5.15 -19.09
C ASN A 39 -8.26 -6.49 -18.51
N ILE A 40 -8.30 -6.61 -17.19
CA ILE A 40 -8.65 -7.84 -16.49
C ILE A 40 -10.15 -8.10 -16.57
N TYR A 41 -10.96 -7.13 -16.17
CA TYR A 41 -12.41 -7.32 -15.98
C TYR A 41 -13.22 -7.06 -17.24
N PHE A 42 -12.77 -6.14 -18.11
CA PHE A 42 -13.48 -5.77 -19.34
C PHE A 42 -12.78 -6.24 -20.62
N GLY A 43 -11.62 -6.90 -20.51
CA GLY A 43 -10.89 -7.43 -21.66
C GLY A 43 -10.28 -6.37 -22.58
N LEU A 44 -10.23 -5.11 -22.14
CA LEU A 44 -9.68 -4.01 -22.95
C LEU A 44 -8.16 -4.13 -23.13
N PRO A 45 -7.56 -3.69 -24.24
CA PRO A 45 -6.11 -3.74 -24.43
C PRO A 45 -5.34 -2.98 -23.34
N SER A 46 -4.27 -3.58 -22.84
CA SER A 46 -3.35 -2.87 -21.96
C SER A 46 -2.39 -1.99 -22.78
N ALA A 47 -2.02 -0.83 -22.25
CA ALA A 47 -1.07 0.08 -22.92
C ALA A 47 0.26 -0.62 -23.22
N LEU A 48 0.73 -1.47 -22.29
CA LEU A 48 1.95 -2.25 -22.45
C LEU A 48 1.84 -3.28 -23.58
N ALA A 49 0.68 -3.95 -23.72
CA ALA A 49 0.44 -4.89 -24.81
C ALA A 49 0.41 -4.20 -26.18
N VAL A 50 -0.13 -2.98 -26.24
CA VAL A 50 -0.12 -2.16 -27.45
C VAL A 50 1.31 -1.71 -27.80
N LEU A 51 2.10 -1.24 -26.82
CA LEU A 51 3.52 -0.91 -27.04
C LEU A 51 4.35 -2.11 -27.50
N ALA A 52 4.04 -3.31 -27.00
CA ALA A 52 4.69 -4.56 -27.41
C ALA A 52 4.23 -5.06 -28.79
N GLY A 53 3.31 -4.37 -29.46
CA GLY A 53 2.76 -4.78 -30.76
C GLY A 53 1.80 -5.98 -30.70
N THR A 54 1.38 -6.38 -29.50
CA THR A 54 0.50 -7.55 -29.27
C THR A 54 -0.99 -7.20 -29.27
N ALA A 55 -1.34 -5.92 -29.30
CA ALA A 55 -2.71 -5.42 -29.40
C ALA A 55 -2.79 -4.17 -30.30
N SER A 56 -3.92 -4.00 -30.99
CA SER A 56 -4.04 -3.02 -32.10
C SER A 56 -4.83 -1.75 -31.77
N ASN A 57 -5.36 -1.58 -30.55
CA ASN A 57 -6.16 -0.40 -30.18
C ASN A 57 -5.52 0.40 -29.04
N LEU A 58 -4.77 1.45 -29.41
CA LEU A 58 -4.16 2.41 -28.47
C LEU A 58 -5.17 3.44 -27.94
N PHE A 59 -6.31 3.63 -28.59
CA PHE A 59 -7.19 4.76 -28.29
C PHE A 59 -7.70 4.70 -26.85
N VAL A 60 -8.22 3.54 -26.42
CA VAL A 60 -8.75 3.35 -25.06
C VAL A 60 -7.64 3.49 -24.00
N PRO A 61 -6.55 2.68 -24.02
CA PRO A 61 -5.48 2.84 -23.05
C PRO A 61 -4.86 4.25 -23.10
N GLY A 62 -4.53 4.76 -24.30
CA GLY A 62 -3.94 6.09 -24.48
C GLY A 62 -4.80 7.22 -23.94
N SER A 63 -6.12 7.16 -24.11
CA SER A 63 -7.05 8.15 -23.56
C SER A 63 -7.03 8.17 -22.03
N ILE A 64 -6.93 7.01 -21.37
CA ILE A 64 -6.86 6.92 -19.91
C ILE A 64 -5.60 7.63 -19.40
N TYR A 65 -4.44 7.33 -19.98
CA TYR A 65 -3.17 7.97 -19.60
C TYR A 65 -3.18 9.47 -19.87
N LEU A 66 -3.73 9.90 -21.00
CA LEU A 66 -3.80 11.33 -21.35
C LEU A 66 -4.77 12.09 -20.43
N ILE A 67 -5.94 11.53 -20.14
CA ILE A 67 -6.95 12.15 -19.26
C ILE A 67 -6.42 12.25 -17.82
N THR A 68 -5.84 11.18 -17.27
CA THR A 68 -5.30 11.24 -15.90
C THR A 68 -4.11 12.20 -15.80
N PHE A 69 -3.22 12.21 -16.79
CA PHE A 69 -2.08 13.13 -16.83
C PHE A 69 -2.55 14.58 -16.92
N ALA A 70 -3.47 14.90 -17.83
CA ALA A 70 -4.01 16.24 -17.99
C ALA A 70 -4.77 16.70 -16.74
N ALA A 71 -5.62 15.84 -16.16
CA ALA A 71 -6.38 16.15 -14.95
C ALA A 71 -5.46 16.41 -13.75
N MET A 72 -4.53 15.50 -13.45
CA MET A 72 -3.62 15.64 -12.31
C MET A 72 -2.72 16.86 -12.45
N THR A 73 -2.20 17.10 -13.66
CA THR A 73 -1.38 18.28 -13.94
C THR A 73 -2.19 19.57 -13.78
N TYR A 74 -3.40 19.63 -14.33
CA TYR A 74 -4.25 20.81 -14.19
C TYR A 74 -4.59 21.10 -12.73
N PHE A 75 -5.08 20.11 -11.97
CA PHE A 75 -5.53 20.31 -10.60
C PHE A 75 -4.38 20.59 -9.63
N PHE A 76 -3.26 19.87 -9.73
CA PHE A 76 -2.20 19.92 -8.71
C PHE A 76 -0.98 20.76 -9.11
N VAL A 77 -0.80 21.09 -10.39
CA VAL A 77 0.33 21.94 -10.85
C VAL A 77 -0.13 23.34 -11.19
N TYR A 78 -1.20 23.49 -11.98
CA TYR A 78 -1.64 24.79 -12.50
C TYR A 78 -2.69 25.49 -11.63
N LYS A 79 -3.68 24.75 -11.13
CA LYS A 79 -4.77 25.29 -10.30
C LYS A 79 -4.41 25.36 -8.81
N SER A 80 -3.43 24.58 -8.36
CA SER A 80 -3.08 24.49 -6.94
C SER A 80 -2.09 25.57 -6.52
N ASP A 81 -2.50 26.38 -5.55
CA ASP A 81 -1.64 27.34 -4.85
C ASP A 81 -0.83 26.73 -3.70
N ASN A 82 -0.99 25.41 -3.46
CA ASN A 82 -0.30 24.71 -2.38
C ASN A 82 1.21 24.66 -2.62
N THR A 83 2.02 24.87 -1.58
CA THR A 83 3.48 24.71 -1.67
C THR A 83 3.88 23.24 -1.83
N LEU A 84 5.16 22.99 -2.14
CA LEU A 84 5.69 21.62 -2.18
C LEU A 84 5.51 20.89 -0.83
N ARG A 85 5.70 21.60 0.29
CA ARG A 85 5.47 21.03 1.63
C ARG A 85 4.01 20.70 1.88
N ASP A 86 3.09 21.57 1.48
CA ASP A 86 1.65 21.29 1.63
C ASP A 86 1.22 20.09 0.79
N GLN A 87 1.73 19.98 -0.45
CA GLN A 87 1.47 18.82 -1.29
C GLN A 87 2.08 17.53 -0.74
N ALA A 88 3.30 17.60 -0.18
CA ALA A 88 3.91 16.48 0.54
C ALA A 88 3.04 16.03 1.72
N GLN A 89 2.59 16.96 2.57
CA GLN A 89 1.73 16.66 3.71
C GLN A 89 0.38 16.05 3.29
N ASN A 90 -0.21 16.53 2.20
CA ASN A 90 -1.44 15.96 1.66
C ASN A 90 -1.24 14.53 1.15
N LEU A 91 -0.16 14.27 0.41
CA LEU A 91 0.21 12.92 -0.06
C LEU A 91 0.46 11.98 1.11
N HIS A 92 1.22 12.42 2.12
CA HIS A 92 1.47 11.63 3.32
C HIS A 92 0.18 11.36 4.11
N SER A 93 -0.72 12.35 4.24
CA SER A 93 -1.99 12.18 4.93
C SER A 93 -2.92 11.20 4.21
N LEU A 94 -2.95 11.25 2.87
CA LEU A 94 -3.61 10.24 2.05
C LEU A 94 -3.00 8.85 2.29
N ASN A 95 -1.67 8.75 2.33
CA ASN A 95 -0.99 7.48 2.54
C ASN A 95 -1.28 6.89 3.93
N LYS A 96 -1.30 7.72 4.98
CA LYS A 96 -1.72 7.32 6.34
C LYS A 96 -3.15 6.79 6.36
N PHE A 97 -4.06 7.45 5.64
CA PHE A 97 -5.43 6.98 5.50
C PHE A 97 -5.49 5.58 4.84
N LEU A 98 -4.79 5.39 3.72
CA LEU A 98 -4.74 4.11 3.01
C LEU A 98 -4.18 2.99 3.89
N ILE A 99 -3.05 3.24 4.55
CA ILE A 99 -2.40 2.29 5.46
C ILE A 99 -3.36 1.90 6.60
N ARG A 100 -4.06 2.87 7.19
CA ARG A 100 -5.04 2.62 8.25
C ARG A 100 -6.22 1.77 7.77
N TRP A 101 -6.73 2.04 6.57
CA TRP A 101 -7.77 1.21 5.96
C TRP A 101 -7.30 -0.24 5.77
N PHE A 102 -6.14 -0.43 5.14
CA PHE A 102 -5.63 -1.79 4.90
C PHE A 102 -5.26 -2.51 6.19
N PHE A 103 -4.77 -1.80 7.20
CA PHE A 103 -4.55 -2.33 8.54
C PHE A 103 -5.81 -2.96 9.13
N PHE A 104 -6.92 -2.20 9.21
CA PHE A 104 -8.18 -2.74 9.76
C PHE A 104 -8.72 -3.87 8.90
N SER A 105 -8.51 -3.82 7.59
CA SER A 105 -8.92 -4.87 6.66
C SER A 105 -8.23 -6.19 6.99
N ILE A 106 -6.91 -6.17 7.16
CA ILE A 106 -6.13 -7.37 7.54
C ILE A 106 -6.54 -7.89 8.91
N LEU A 107 -6.72 -6.99 9.88
CA LEU A 107 -7.10 -7.38 11.23
C LEU A 107 -8.46 -8.12 11.22
N PHE A 108 -9.48 -7.49 10.64
CA PHE A 108 -10.84 -8.06 10.66
C PHE A 108 -10.95 -9.30 9.77
N VAL A 109 -10.37 -9.29 8.57
CA VAL A 109 -10.33 -10.48 7.71
C VAL A 109 -9.60 -11.62 8.40
N GLY A 110 -8.45 -11.35 9.04
CA GLY A 110 -7.68 -12.36 9.75
C GLY A 110 -8.48 -13.03 10.86
N ILE A 111 -9.17 -12.25 11.70
CA ILE A 111 -10.02 -12.77 12.79
C ILE A 111 -11.20 -13.59 12.23
N VAL A 112 -11.88 -13.10 11.20
CA VAL A 112 -13.06 -13.78 10.66
C VAL A 112 -12.68 -15.04 9.89
N ASP A 113 -11.65 -15.00 9.04
CA ASP A 113 -11.23 -16.15 8.25
C ASP A 113 -10.62 -17.25 9.14
N VAL A 114 -9.82 -16.91 10.16
CA VAL A 114 -9.32 -17.94 11.09
C VAL A 114 -10.46 -18.61 11.86
N THR A 115 -11.50 -17.85 12.22
CA THR A 115 -12.69 -18.39 12.87
C THR A 115 -13.44 -19.33 11.92
N LEU A 116 -13.62 -18.93 10.66
CA LEU A 116 -14.25 -19.79 9.64
C LEU A 116 -13.42 -21.04 9.37
N ALA A 117 -12.09 -20.92 9.29
CA ALA A 117 -11.19 -22.05 9.11
C ALA A 117 -11.31 -23.03 10.29
N PHE A 118 -11.30 -22.54 11.53
CA PHE A 118 -11.53 -23.36 12.73
C PHE A 118 -12.88 -24.09 12.67
N LEU A 119 -13.98 -23.39 12.38
CA LEU A 119 -15.31 -23.99 12.26
C LEU A 119 -15.39 -25.07 11.17
N ARG A 120 -14.63 -24.92 10.07
CA ARG A 120 -14.53 -25.94 9.02
C ARG A 120 -13.76 -27.16 9.49
N VAL A 121 -12.60 -26.96 10.11
CA VAL A 121 -11.72 -28.04 10.57
C VAL A 121 -12.40 -28.89 11.63
N GLU A 122 -13.02 -28.26 12.62
CA GLU A 122 -13.73 -28.95 13.71
C GLU A 122 -15.14 -29.43 13.31
N LYS A 123 -15.56 -29.20 12.07
CA LYS A 123 -16.90 -29.55 11.55
C LYS A 123 -18.04 -29.00 12.42
N LEU A 124 -17.87 -27.78 12.94
CA LEU A 124 -18.85 -27.09 13.78
C LEU A 124 -19.85 -26.25 12.99
N LEU A 125 -19.61 -26.04 11.69
CA LEU A 125 -20.54 -25.31 10.81
C LEU A 125 -22.01 -25.81 10.84
N PRO A 126 -22.29 -27.14 10.92
CA PRO A 126 -23.67 -27.64 11.01
C PRO A 126 -24.44 -27.22 12.27
N LEU A 127 -23.75 -26.74 13.32
CA LEU A 127 -24.41 -26.23 14.53
C LEU A 127 -25.05 -24.86 14.31
N PHE A 128 -24.56 -24.10 13.33
CA PHE A 128 -24.94 -22.70 13.12
C PHE A 128 -25.69 -22.48 11.80
N PHE A 129 -25.50 -23.36 10.80
CA PHE A 129 -25.98 -23.14 9.44
C PHE A 129 -26.61 -24.39 8.82
N HIS A 130 -27.52 -24.18 7.88
CA HIS A 130 -28.11 -25.25 7.05
C HIS A 130 -27.12 -25.75 5.98
N GLU A 131 -27.29 -27.00 5.53
CA GLU A 131 -26.35 -27.68 4.61
C GLU A 131 -26.03 -26.92 3.32
N GLU A 132 -27.01 -26.22 2.74
CA GLU A 132 -26.82 -25.40 1.53
C GLU A 132 -25.81 -24.27 1.73
N VAL A 133 -25.81 -23.65 2.93
CA VAL A 133 -24.91 -22.55 3.28
C VAL A 133 -23.52 -23.09 3.63
N ILE A 134 -23.44 -24.26 4.28
CA ILE A 134 -22.17 -24.93 4.61
C ILE A 134 -21.36 -25.23 3.35
N GLY A 135 -22.01 -25.72 2.30
CA GLY A 135 -21.37 -25.98 1.01
C GLY A 135 -20.76 -24.72 0.38
N SER A 136 -21.29 -23.54 0.71
CA SER A 136 -20.77 -22.26 0.23
C SER A 136 -19.54 -21.79 1.02
N PHE A 137 -19.47 -22.03 2.32
CA PHE A 137 -18.29 -21.68 3.15
C PHE A 137 -17.02 -22.49 2.80
N ASN A 138 -17.17 -23.61 2.09
CA ASN A 138 -16.04 -24.38 1.56
C ASN A 138 -15.49 -23.83 0.25
N LYS A 139 -16.18 -22.87 -0.40
CA LYS A 139 -15.78 -22.30 -1.69
C LYS A 139 -14.99 -21.00 -1.47
N PRO A 140 -13.72 -20.92 -1.91
CA PRO A 140 -12.91 -19.71 -1.74
C PRO A 140 -13.52 -18.45 -2.35
N ILE A 141 -14.15 -18.58 -3.51
CA ILE A 141 -14.82 -17.48 -4.19
C ILE A 141 -16.00 -16.93 -3.38
N PHE A 142 -16.74 -17.79 -2.67
CA PHE A 142 -17.87 -17.36 -1.86
C PHE A 142 -17.38 -16.60 -0.62
N VAL A 143 -16.42 -17.17 0.11
CA VAL A 143 -15.82 -16.51 1.28
C VAL A 143 -15.15 -15.19 0.86
N GLY A 144 -14.41 -15.19 -0.24
CA GLY A 144 -13.77 -13.99 -0.76
C GLY A 144 -14.76 -12.87 -1.08
N LEU A 145 -15.81 -13.16 -1.85
CA LEU A 145 -16.76 -12.14 -2.28
C LEU A 145 -17.77 -11.72 -1.21
N TYR A 146 -18.31 -12.68 -0.44
CA TYR A 146 -19.42 -12.43 0.48
C TYR A 146 -18.99 -12.25 1.94
N ILE A 147 -17.77 -12.66 2.31
CA ILE A 147 -17.25 -12.45 3.66
C ILE A 147 -16.15 -11.40 3.64
N HIS A 148 -15.10 -11.60 2.83
CA HIS A 148 -13.94 -10.69 2.88
C HIS A 148 -14.25 -9.30 2.33
N MET A 149 -14.91 -9.17 1.17
CA MET A 149 -15.17 -7.84 0.59
C MET A 149 -16.05 -6.94 1.48
N PRO A 150 -17.13 -7.43 2.11
CA PRO A 150 -17.88 -6.64 3.09
C PRO A 150 -17.04 -6.23 4.29
N ILE A 151 -16.18 -7.12 4.80
CA ILE A 151 -15.29 -6.81 5.92
C ILE A 151 -14.26 -5.73 5.55
N VAL A 152 -13.69 -5.81 4.35
CA VAL A 152 -12.78 -4.77 3.81
C VAL A 152 -13.50 -3.42 3.71
N PHE A 153 -14.80 -3.42 3.34
CA PHE A 153 -15.62 -2.21 3.33
C PHE A 153 -15.91 -1.69 4.75
N VAL A 154 -16.21 -2.56 5.71
CA VAL A 154 -16.34 -2.18 7.12
C VAL A 154 -15.04 -1.57 7.64
N ALA A 155 -13.89 -2.16 7.31
CA ALA A 155 -12.58 -1.62 7.64
C ALA A 155 -12.32 -0.23 7.01
N PHE A 156 -12.79 0.00 5.78
CA PHE A 156 -12.76 1.32 5.14
C PHE A 156 -13.53 2.34 5.96
N VAL A 157 -14.76 2.01 6.37
CA VAL A 157 -15.60 2.88 7.20
C VAL A 157 -14.94 3.14 8.56
N THR A 158 -14.46 2.11 9.24
CA THR A 158 -13.75 2.21 10.52
C THR A 158 -12.51 3.11 10.43
N SER A 159 -11.84 3.11 9.28
CA SER A 159 -10.67 3.96 9.07
C SER A 159 -11.01 5.45 9.19
N PHE A 160 -12.21 5.92 8.86
CA PHE A 160 -12.54 7.34 9.06
C PHE A 160 -12.59 7.76 10.54
N PHE A 161 -12.91 6.83 11.44
CA PHE A 161 -13.10 7.12 12.87
C PHE A 161 -11.85 6.90 13.71
N SER A 162 -10.94 6.01 13.30
CA SER A 162 -9.71 5.75 14.06
C SER A 162 -8.65 6.83 13.80
N LYS A 163 -8.03 7.37 14.85
CA LYS A 163 -6.95 8.37 14.72
C LYS A 163 -5.54 7.75 14.72
N THR A 164 -5.38 6.51 15.16
CA THR A 164 -4.07 5.87 15.35
C THR A 164 -3.78 4.83 14.28
N LEU A 165 -2.50 4.69 13.92
CA LEU A 165 -2.00 3.54 13.17
C LEU A 165 -1.83 2.40 14.18
N GLY A 166 -2.74 1.43 14.20
CA GLY A 166 -2.79 0.35 15.19
C GLY A 166 -1.65 -0.68 15.11
N PHE A 167 -0.49 -0.35 14.54
CA PHE A 167 0.60 -1.30 14.30
C PHE A 167 1.09 -2.01 15.56
N THR A 168 1.15 -1.30 16.70
CA THR A 168 1.50 -1.89 18.00
C THR A 168 0.52 -2.98 18.42
N TRP A 169 -0.78 -2.77 18.18
CA TRP A 169 -1.81 -3.76 18.45
C TRP A 169 -1.70 -4.99 17.55
N LEU A 170 -1.38 -4.80 16.26
CA LEU A 170 -1.17 -5.93 15.36
C LEU A 170 0.09 -6.73 15.73
N ALA A 171 1.18 -6.06 16.12
CA ALA A 171 2.37 -6.73 16.63
C ALA A 171 2.04 -7.57 17.89
N LEU A 172 1.29 -7.00 18.83
CA LEU A 172 0.83 -7.71 20.03
C LEU A 172 -0.03 -8.93 19.66
N MET A 173 -0.95 -8.79 18.72
CA MET A 173 -1.80 -9.90 18.25
C MET A 173 -0.99 -11.01 17.59
N ILE A 174 0.06 -10.68 16.83
CA ILE A 174 0.99 -11.67 16.25
C ILE A 174 1.71 -12.44 17.35
N VAL A 175 2.25 -11.74 18.35
CA VAL A 175 2.95 -12.39 19.48
C VAL A 175 2.00 -13.29 20.27
N LEU A 176 0.76 -12.85 20.52
CA LEU A 176 -0.26 -13.65 21.18
C LEU A 176 -0.66 -14.88 20.36
N ALA A 177 -0.80 -14.73 19.04
CA ALA A 177 -1.09 -15.85 18.15
C ALA A 177 0.05 -16.88 18.13
N GLU A 178 1.30 -16.44 18.05
CA GLU A 178 2.48 -17.33 18.12
C GLU A 178 2.57 -18.04 19.48
N LEU A 179 2.33 -17.33 20.58
CA LEU A 179 2.29 -17.94 21.90
C LEU A 179 1.19 -19.01 22.00
N LEU A 180 0.01 -18.72 21.46
CA LEU A 180 -1.10 -19.68 21.42
C LEU A 180 -0.73 -20.92 20.60
N ILE A 181 -0.09 -20.75 19.44
CA ILE A 181 0.39 -21.85 18.61
C ILE A 181 1.37 -22.74 19.37
N VAL A 182 2.33 -22.14 20.08
CA VAL A 182 3.30 -22.88 20.90
C VAL A 182 2.57 -23.66 22.00
N ILE A 183 1.62 -23.04 22.70
CA ILE A 183 0.85 -23.72 23.75
C ILE A 183 0.01 -24.86 23.17
N THR A 184 -0.76 -24.63 22.11
CA THR A 184 -1.61 -25.68 21.51
C THR A 184 -0.77 -26.83 20.97
N ARG A 185 0.38 -26.53 20.37
CA ARG A 185 1.28 -27.54 19.80
C ARG A 185 1.96 -28.38 20.86
N PHE A 186 2.53 -27.77 21.90
CA PHE A 186 3.37 -28.49 22.87
C PHE A 186 2.60 -29.00 24.09
N VAL A 187 1.55 -28.31 24.52
CA VAL A 187 0.75 -28.72 25.69
C VAL A 187 -0.40 -29.63 25.28
N PHE A 188 -1.09 -29.28 24.17
CA PHE A 188 -2.30 -29.97 23.74
C PHE A 188 -2.09 -30.87 22.51
N SER A 189 -0.88 -30.90 21.93
CA SER A 189 -0.58 -31.64 20.68
C SER A 189 -1.54 -31.31 19.53
N TYR A 190 -2.08 -30.10 19.50
CA TYR A 190 -3.01 -29.60 18.49
C TYR A 190 -2.31 -28.57 17.61
N GLU A 191 -2.22 -28.89 16.33
CA GLU A 191 -1.62 -28.05 15.31
C GLU A 191 -2.52 -28.02 14.08
N GLN A 192 -2.81 -26.82 13.58
CA GLN A 192 -3.58 -26.64 12.35
C GLN A 192 -2.91 -25.66 11.40
N PRO A 193 -2.97 -25.92 10.08
CA PRO A 193 -2.38 -25.05 9.05
C PRO A 193 -2.90 -23.61 9.06
N PHE A 194 -4.18 -23.38 9.38
CA PHE A 194 -4.76 -22.04 9.44
C PHE A 194 -4.09 -21.15 10.49
N MET A 195 -3.49 -21.73 11.54
CA MET A 195 -2.82 -20.96 12.58
C MET A 195 -1.56 -20.29 12.04
N ALA A 196 -0.76 -21.03 11.26
CA ALA A 196 0.42 -20.50 10.59
C ALA A 196 0.05 -19.51 9.48
N ASP A 197 -1.05 -19.77 8.76
CA ASP A 197 -1.57 -18.85 7.74
C ASP A 197 -1.95 -17.49 8.35
N LEU A 198 -2.59 -17.47 9.54
CA LEU A 198 -2.96 -16.24 10.25
C LEU A 198 -1.73 -15.39 10.60
N VAL A 199 -0.72 -16.01 11.23
CA VAL A 199 0.51 -15.31 11.61
C VAL A 199 1.19 -14.73 10.37
N ARG A 200 1.33 -15.54 9.31
CA ARG A 200 1.95 -15.08 8.06
C ARG A 200 1.18 -13.91 7.44
N TYR A 201 -0.14 -13.94 7.53
CA TYR A 201 -1.02 -12.88 7.04
C TYR A 201 -0.81 -11.56 7.77
N TRP A 202 -0.89 -11.59 9.10
CA TRP A 202 -0.68 -10.41 9.92
C TRP A 202 0.75 -9.90 9.85
N TYR A 203 1.74 -10.79 9.85
CA TYR A 203 3.16 -10.43 9.72
C TYR A 203 3.47 -9.76 8.38
N ALA A 204 2.99 -10.31 7.26
CA ALA A 204 3.16 -9.71 5.94
C ALA A 204 2.50 -8.32 5.87
N GLY A 205 1.29 -8.19 6.40
CA GLY A 205 0.59 -6.91 6.51
C GLY A 205 1.36 -5.86 7.32
N LEU A 206 1.86 -6.26 8.50
CA LEU A 206 2.63 -5.39 9.37
C LEU A 206 3.87 -4.85 8.66
N PHE A 207 4.67 -5.73 8.05
CA PHE A 207 5.93 -5.32 7.41
C PHE A 207 5.68 -4.45 6.17
N LEU A 208 4.80 -4.89 5.28
CA LEU A 208 4.55 -4.20 4.00
C LEU A 208 3.85 -2.85 4.20
N PHE A 209 2.91 -2.74 5.14
CA PHE A 209 2.17 -1.49 5.32
C PHE A 209 2.89 -0.49 6.23
N ALA A 210 3.68 -0.97 7.19
CA ALA A 210 4.49 -0.09 8.03
C ALA A 210 5.67 0.52 7.26
N SER A 211 6.13 -0.08 6.16
CA SER A 211 7.30 0.38 5.39
C SER A 211 7.21 1.85 4.93
N ALA A 212 6.04 2.29 4.45
CA ALA A 212 5.86 3.68 4.05
C ALA A 212 5.84 4.63 5.26
N TYR A 213 5.30 4.17 6.39
CA TYR A 213 5.25 4.95 7.63
C TYR A 213 6.65 5.11 8.24
N THR A 214 7.45 4.05 8.28
CA THR A 214 8.84 4.10 8.79
C THR A 214 9.75 4.96 7.92
N LEU A 215 9.49 5.02 6.61
CA LEU A 215 10.18 5.95 5.71
C LEU A 215 9.85 7.42 6.05
N TYR A 216 8.58 7.72 6.31
CA TYR A 216 8.17 9.08 6.68
C TYR A 216 8.76 9.51 8.02
N ASP A 217 8.73 8.68 9.06
CA ASP A 217 9.25 9.03 10.38
C ASP A 217 10.79 9.00 10.47
N GLU A 218 11.48 8.76 9.35
CA GLU A 218 12.93 8.53 9.31
C GLU A 218 13.40 7.44 10.29
N GLY A 219 12.51 6.49 10.63
CA GLY A 219 12.79 5.41 11.57
C GLY A 219 13.66 4.29 10.98
N HIS A 220 14.14 4.45 9.74
CA HIS A 220 15.10 3.53 9.17
C HIS A 220 16.50 3.86 9.69
N VAL A 221 17.24 2.83 10.05
CA VAL A 221 18.63 2.98 10.49
C VAL A 221 19.46 3.43 9.29
N ARG A 222 19.82 4.72 9.26
CA ARG A 222 20.78 5.30 8.31
C ARG A 222 22.19 5.09 8.85
N VAL A 223 23.06 4.43 8.09
CA VAL A 223 24.48 4.25 8.45
C VAL A 223 25.31 5.20 7.60
N ASP A 224 24.98 6.49 7.65
CA ASP A 224 25.46 7.44 6.67
C ASP A 224 26.53 8.37 7.28
N ILE A 225 27.76 7.84 7.42
CA ILE A 225 28.91 8.60 7.97
C ILE A 225 29.21 9.84 7.11
N VAL A 226 29.12 9.70 5.78
CA VAL A 226 29.37 10.80 4.84
C VAL A 226 28.24 11.83 4.85
N TYR A 227 26.99 11.39 4.96
CA TYR A 227 25.82 12.28 4.97
C TYR A 227 25.81 13.23 6.17
N ALA A 228 26.26 12.75 7.34
CA ALA A 228 26.32 13.54 8.57
C ALA A 228 27.23 14.78 8.47
N GLY A 229 28.26 14.73 7.60
CA GLY A 229 29.18 15.85 7.38
C GLY A 229 28.74 16.85 6.31
N LEU A 230 27.60 16.62 5.63
CA LEU A 230 27.13 17.46 4.53
C LEU A 230 26.27 18.62 5.00
N THR A 231 26.25 19.70 4.20
CA THR A 231 25.34 20.84 4.44
C THR A 231 23.89 20.44 4.23
N GLU A 232 22.95 21.12 4.88
CA GLU A 232 21.51 20.83 4.78
C GLU A 232 21.00 20.86 3.33
N ARG A 233 21.54 21.77 2.50
CA ARG A 233 21.19 21.84 1.08
C ARG A 233 21.64 20.61 0.32
N THR A 234 22.88 20.16 0.54
CA THR A 234 23.42 18.95 -0.12
C THR A 234 22.67 17.69 0.33
N GLN A 235 22.31 17.61 1.61
CA GLN A 235 21.48 16.54 2.16
C GLN A 235 20.10 16.49 1.47
N GLY A 236 19.41 17.64 1.35
CA GLY A 236 18.12 17.73 0.66
C GLY A 236 18.22 17.32 -0.82
N LEU A 237 19.28 17.72 -1.51
CA LEU A 237 19.51 17.33 -2.91
C LEU A 237 19.74 15.82 -3.07
N LEU A 238 20.60 15.23 -2.23
CA LEU A 238 20.87 13.79 -2.25
C LEU A 238 19.62 12.98 -1.94
N ASN A 239 18.82 13.42 -0.97
CA ASN A 239 17.56 12.78 -0.62
C ASN A 239 16.54 12.86 -1.76
N ALA A 240 16.39 14.02 -2.39
CA ALA A 240 15.51 14.19 -3.54
C ALA A 240 15.96 13.30 -4.71
N PHE A 241 17.26 13.28 -5.01
CA PHE A 241 17.82 12.43 -6.06
C PHE A 241 17.62 10.94 -5.77
N GLY A 242 17.94 10.49 -4.55
CA GLY A 242 17.78 9.10 -4.13
C GLY A 242 16.32 8.65 -4.17
N CYS A 243 15.39 9.50 -3.72
CA CYS A 243 13.97 9.19 -3.78
C CYS A 243 13.46 9.05 -5.20
N TRP A 244 13.94 9.87 -6.13
CA TRP A 244 13.54 9.78 -7.53
C TRP A 244 14.19 8.59 -8.26
N VAL A 245 15.52 8.51 -8.20
CA VAL A 245 16.31 7.56 -8.99
C VAL A 245 16.27 6.15 -8.43
N LEU A 246 16.22 5.97 -7.11
CA LEU A 246 16.16 4.65 -6.48
C LEU A 246 14.75 4.32 -5.98
N GLY A 247 14.11 5.24 -5.27
CA GLY A 247 12.80 5.01 -4.65
C GLY A 247 11.67 4.84 -5.67
N VAL A 248 11.39 5.89 -6.44
CA VAL A 248 10.32 5.91 -7.44
C VAL A 248 10.56 4.88 -8.55
N SER A 249 11.79 4.76 -9.05
CA SER A 249 12.12 3.78 -10.11
C SER A 249 11.88 2.34 -9.67
N THR A 250 12.32 1.96 -8.46
CA THR A 250 12.14 0.62 -7.91
C THR A 250 10.69 0.36 -7.60
N GLY A 251 10.00 1.32 -6.96
CA GLY A 251 8.57 1.21 -6.69
C GLY A 251 7.74 1.02 -7.96
N LEU A 252 8.04 1.79 -9.01
CA LEU A 252 7.36 1.69 -10.30
C LEU A 252 7.63 0.35 -10.97
N THR A 253 8.87 -0.15 -10.92
CA THR A 253 9.25 -1.46 -11.46
C THR A 253 8.47 -2.58 -10.77
N ILE A 254 8.36 -2.53 -9.43
CA ILE A 254 7.58 -3.49 -8.64
C ILE A 254 6.12 -3.48 -9.10
N VAL A 255 5.48 -2.31 -9.17
CA VAL A 255 4.07 -2.19 -9.56
C VAL A 255 3.84 -2.67 -10.99
N ILE A 256 4.71 -2.28 -11.93
CA ILE A 256 4.59 -2.70 -13.33
C ILE A 256 4.67 -4.23 -13.41
N ILE A 257 5.70 -4.86 -12.85
CA ILE A 257 5.87 -6.32 -12.91
C ILE A 257 4.72 -7.04 -12.19
N ALA A 258 4.33 -6.55 -11.01
CA ALA A 258 3.33 -7.20 -10.17
C ALA A 258 1.94 -7.23 -10.82
N PHE A 259 1.59 -6.22 -11.62
CA PHE A 259 0.30 -6.12 -12.31
C PHE A 259 0.38 -6.44 -13.82
N ASN A 260 1.55 -6.69 -14.41
CA ASN A 260 1.66 -6.83 -15.88
C ASN A 260 0.94 -8.07 -16.44
N GLY A 261 -0.26 -7.87 -16.98
CA GLY A 261 -1.04 -8.89 -17.67
C GLY A 261 -1.90 -9.77 -16.75
N LYS A 262 -2.70 -10.66 -17.37
CA LYS A 262 -3.65 -11.53 -16.64
C LYS A 262 -2.98 -12.60 -15.77
N PHE A 263 -1.76 -13.01 -16.13
CA PHE A 263 -0.99 -14.04 -15.43
C PHE A 263 0.07 -13.46 -14.46
N SER A 264 -0.04 -12.18 -14.13
CA SER A 264 0.87 -11.52 -13.20
C SER A 264 0.72 -12.06 -11.77
N ILE A 265 1.70 -11.73 -10.93
CA ILE A 265 1.79 -12.17 -9.52
C ILE A 265 0.53 -11.78 -8.74
N ILE A 266 -0.09 -10.63 -9.05
CA ILE A 266 -1.29 -10.15 -8.35
C ILE A 266 -2.57 -10.60 -9.05
N ASN A 267 -2.63 -10.50 -10.38
CA ASN A 267 -3.90 -10.66 -11.11
C ASN A 267 -4.37 -12.10 -11.16
N LYS A 268 -3.45 -13.06 -11.31
CA LYS A 268 -3.82 -14.47 -11.35
C LYS A 268 -4.43 -14.94 -10.01
N PRO A 269 -3.78 -14.75 -8.85
CA PRO A 269 -4.37 -15.16 -7.58
C PRO A 269 -5.71 -14.49 -7.28
N LEU A 270 -5.86 -13.22 -7.67
CA LEU A 270 -7.09 -12.45 -7.46
C LEU A 270 -8.25 -12.97 -8.31
N LEU A 271 -8.01 -13.31 -9.58
CA LEU A 271 -9.03 -13.87 -10.47
C LEU A 271 -9.48 -15.27 -10.07
N SER A 272 -8.54 -16.12 -9.64
CA SER A 272 -8.84 -17.50 -9.30
C SER A 272 -9.22 -17.72 -7.84
N PHE A 273 -9.24 -16.66 -7.00
CA PHE A 273 -9.35 -16.76 -5.54
C PHE A 273 -8.42 -17.85 -4.99
N GLU A 274 -7.13 -17.75 -5.33
CA GLU A 274 -6.16 -18.79 -5.03
C GLU A 274 -6.03 -18.99 -3.51
N VAL A 275 -5.93 -20.26 -3.10
CA VAL A 275 -5.77 -20.70 -1.71
C VAL A 275 -4.43 -21.39 -1.48
N SER A 276 -4.04 -21.54 -0.21
CA SER A 276 -2.84 -22.28 0.16
C SER A 276 -2.99 -23.77 -0.22
N GLN A 277 -1.86 -24.48 -0.37
CA GLN A 277 -1.89 -25.90 -0.75
C GLN A 277 -2.57 -26.81 0.27
N THR A 278 -2.84 -26.27 1.45
CA THR A 278 -3.60 -26.91 2.53
C THR A 278 -5.11 -27.03 2.24
N GLY A 279 -5.60 -26.47 1.14
CA GLY A 279 -7.00 -26.60 0.73
C GLY A 279 -7.97 -25.93 1.70
N THR A 280 -9.05 -26.63 2.06
CA THR A 280 -10.14 -26.12 2.92
C THR A 280 -9.79 -26.00 4.40
N VAL A 281 -8.69 -26.62 4.83
CA VAL A 281 -8.17 -26.60 6.21
C VAL A 281 -7.41 -25.31 6.51
N GLY A 282 -6.86 -24.66 5.48
CA GLY A 282 -6.17 -23.37 5.59
C GLY A 282 -7.12 -22.17 5.53
N MET A 283 -6.56 -20.97 5.68
CA MET A 283 -7.29 -19.71 5.50
C MET A 283 -7.41 -19.35 4.01
N PHE A 284 -8.48 -18.66 3.64
CA PHE A 284 -8.76 -18.27 2.24
C PHE A 284 -8.23 -16.86 1.93
N ILE A 285 -6.96 -16.63 2.23
CA ILE A 285 -6.33 -15.29 2.22
C ILE A 285 -5.18 -15.15 1.21
N LYS A 286 -4.75 -16.23 0.54
CA LYS A 286 -3.55 -16.20 -0.32
C LYS A 286 -3.68 -15.20 -1.46
N TYR A 287 -4.86 -15.05 -2.05
CA TYR A 287 -5.09 -14.00 -3.05
C TYR A 287 -4.90 -12.58 -2.49
N GLN A 288 -5.21 -12.33 -1.21
CA GLN A 288 -4.99 -11.04 -0.56
C GLN A 288 -3.50 -10.80 -0.27
N LEU A 289 -2.74 -11.83 0.08
CA LEU A 289 -1.28 -11.74 0.21
C LEU A 289 -0.62 -11.23 -1.07
N ALA A 290 -1.11 -11.65 -2.24
CA ALA A 290 -0.64 -11.11 -3.51
C ALA A 290 -0.96 -9.61 -3.65
N VAL A 291 -2.17 -9.19 -3.27
CA VAL A 291 -2.59 -7.77 -3.27
C VAL A 291 -1.72 -6.91 -2.35
N PHE A 292 -1.18 -7.45 -1.25
CA PHE A 292 -0.30 -6.69 -0.35
C PHE A 292 0.96 -6.17 -1.06
N LEU A 293 1.50 -6.90 -2.03
CA LEU A 293 2.63 -6.44 -2.84
C LEU A 293 2.26 -5.20 -3.66
N GLY A 294 1.04 -5.18 -4.21
CA GLY A 294 0.51 -4.04 -4.94
C GLY A 294 0.30 -2.83 -4.04
N ILE A 295 -0.32 -3.05 -2.87
CA ILE A 295 -0.51 -2.02 -1.85
C ILE A 295 0.84 -1.41 -1.45
N PHE A 296 1.84 -2.25 -1.12
CA PHE A 296 3.19 -1.82 -0.78
C PHE A 296 3.81 -0.96 -1.90
N GLY A 297 3.79 -1.43 -3.14
CA GLY A 297 4.37 -0.67 -4.25
C GLY A 297 3.70 0.70 -4.43
N ILE A 298 2.37 0.75 -4.34
CA ILE A 298 1.59 1.98 -4.49
C ILE A 298 1.88 2.96 -3.34
N THR A 299 1.78 2.52 -2.09
CA THR A 299 1.99 3.39 -0.92
C THR A 299 3.43 3.87 -0.82
N MET A 300 4.41 3.05 -1.23
CA MET A 300 5.82 3.46 -1.30
C MET A 300 6.08 4.52 -2.37
N ILE A 301 5.52 4.39 -3.58
CA ILE A 301 5.67 5.43 -4.63
C ILE A 301 5.08 6.76 -4.15
N VAL A 302 3.87 6.73 -3.56
CA VAL A 302 3.23 7.93 -2.98
C VAL A 302 4.12 8.54 -1.91
N GLN A 303 4.72 7.72 -1.05
CA GLN A 303 5.60 8.19 0.01
C GLN A 303 6.93 8.76 -0.51
N PHE A 304 7.54 8.15 -1.52
CA PHE A 304 8.76 8.67 -2.14
C PHE A 304 8.51 10.01 -2.82
N ILE A 305 7.35 10.21 -3.46
CA ILE A 305 7.00 11.49 -4.09
C ILE A 305 6.73 12.56 -3.02
N SER A 306 6.06 12.19 -1.92
CA SER A 306 5.93 13.06 -0.74
C SER A 306 7.30 13.49 -0.21
N TYR A 307 8.23 12.54 -0.02
CA TYR A 307 9.55 12.83 0.52
C TYR A 307 10.44 13.59 -0.47
N PHE A 308 10.25 13.37 -1.77
CA PHE A 308 10.91 14.13 -2.84
C PHE A 308 10.51 15.62 -2.82
N PHE A 309 9.21 15.92 -2.67
CA PHE A 309 8.74 17.30 -2.54
C PHE A 309 9.30 17.99 -1.30
N GLU A 310 9.35 17.28 -0.17
CA GLU A 310 9.92 17.78 1.08
C GLU A 310 11.43 18.03 0.96
N SER A 311 12.18 17.06 0.44
CA SER A 311 13.64 17.15 0.29
C SER A 311 14.06 18.25 -0.68
N TYR A 312 13.29 18.48 -1.75
CA TYR A 312 13.54 19.59 -2.67
C TYR A 312 13.26 20.96 -2.04
N SER A 313 12.24 21.05 -1.19
CA SER A 313 11.97 22.26 -0.40
C SER A 313 13.10 22.54 0.61
N ASP A 314 13.65 21.50 1.24
CA ASP A 314 14.83 21.61 2.11
C ASP A 314 16.07 22.09 1.34
N PHE A 315 16.28 21.61 0.11
CA PHE A 315 17.37 22.09 -0.76
C PHE A 315 17.27 23.59 -1.06
N LYS A 316 16.06 24.10 -1.31
CA LYS A 316 15.83 25.53 -1.52
C LYS A 316 15.97 26.35 -0.23
N GLY A 317 15.77 25.73 0.93
CA GLY A 317 15.70 26.41 2.22
C GLY A 317 14.35 27.14 2.42
N THR A 318 13.29 26.69 1.73
CA THR A 318 11.96 27.28 1.85
C THR A 318 11.17 26.62 2.98
N GLY A 319 10.60 27.44 3.87
CA GLY A 319 9.80 26.99 5.02
C GLY A 319 10.63 26.35 6.16
N LYS A 320 9.95 25.99 7.26
CA LYS A 320 10.59 25.28 8.37
C LYS A 320 10.84 23.83 7.98
N LYS A 321 12.10 23.39 8.07
CA LYS A 321 12.51 21.98 7.93
C LYS A 321 11.74 21.12 8.93
N ARG A 322 11.24 19.98 8.48
CA ARG A 322 10.56 19.02 9.35
C ARG A 322 11.59 18.37 10.26
N THR A 323 11.40 18.47 11.57
CA THR A 323 12.14 17.69 12.56
C THR A 323 11.48 16.32 12.70
N ALA A 324 12.16 15.26 12.26
CA ALA A 324 11.71 13.89 12.51
C ALA A 324 11.61 13.65 14.03
N GLY A 325 10.48 13.11 14.50
CA GLY A 325 10.29 12.74 15.91
C GLY A 325 9.29 13.57 16.75
N GLN A 326 8.65 14.62 16.22
CA GLN A 326 7.56 15.32 16.94
C GLN A 326 6.17 14.91 16.43
N SER A 327 5.81 13.62 16.54
CA SER A 327 4.40 13.19 16.47
C SER A 327 4.20 11.76 17.00
N VAL A 328 4.70 11.44 18.20
CA VAL A 328 4.16 10.32 19.00
C VAL A 328 4.10 10.70 20.50
N ALA A 329 3.69 11.93 20.77
CA ALA A 329 3.17 12.30 22.09
C ALA A 329 1.68 12.64 21.91
N HIS A 330 0.86 11.77 22.50
CA HIS A 330 -0.61 11.77 22.64
C HIS A 330 -1.40 10.89 21.68
#